data_AF-A0A932QGB3-F1
#
_entry.id   AF-A0A932QGB3-F1
#
_cell.length_a   1.000
_cell.length_b   1.000
_cell.length_c   1.000
_cell.angle_alpha   90.00
_cell.angle_beta   90.00
_cell.angle_gamma   90.00
#
_symmetry.space_group_name_H-M   'P 1'
#
loop_
_entity.id
_entity.type
_entity.pdbx_description
1 polymer ?
#
loop_
_entity_poly.entity_id
_entity_poly.type
_entity_poly.pdbx_seq_one_letter_code
_entity_poly.pdbx_strand_id
1 'polypeptide(L)'
;MAREGIRLTARASILREGILGGLLGAASVAAWFLLVDIARGTPFLVPDALGHILFHMGGGGVAEGAFAHVLAYTAFHVAAFVAVGVFAAAVLRRSERQPSLLAGALLLFVVFECGFFLLTLLMMQSHRLGMPAWYLVASGNLLAAGVMGVYLSRKYPALGARVDAALSGRDGM
;
A
#
# COMPACT_ATOMS: atom_id res chain seq x y z
N MET A 1 35.27 0.03 10.26
CA MET A 1 35.18 1.45 9.87
C MET A 1 34.58 1.64 8.46
N ALA A 2 35.32 1.51 7.34
CA ALA A 2 34.78 1.85 6.00
C ALA A 2 33.58 1.00 5.52
N ARG A 3 33.61 -0.33 5.72
CA ARG A 3 32.48 -1.24 5.38
C ARG A 3 31.20 -0.97 6.18
N GLU A 4 31.32 -0.35 7.34
CA GLU A 4 30.22 -0.05 8.25
C GLU A 4 29.50 1.24 7.84
N GLY A 5 30.27 2.28 7.46
CA GLY A 5 29.72 3.52 6.88
C GLY A 5 28.94 3.31 5.58
N ILE A 6 29.41 2.41 4.70
CA ILE A 6 28.70 2.05 3.46
C ILE A 6 27.38 1.30 3.75
N ARG A 7 27.35 0.46 4.80
CA ARG A 7 26.12 -0.26 5.20
C ARG A 7 25.08 0.66 5.83
N LEU A 8 25.51 1.67 6.58
CA LEU A 8 24.63 2.64 7.23
C LEU A 8 23.98 3.59 6.21
N THR A 9 24.77 4.13 5.28
CA THR A 9 24.27 4.93 4.14
C THR A 9 23.35 4.11 3.24
N ALA A 10 23.75 2.85 2.98
CA ALA A 10 22.93 1.71 2.61
C ALA A 10 21.51 1.80 3.20
N ARG A 11 21.39 1.43 4.47
CA ARG A 11 20.14 1.37 5.26
C ARG A 11 19.32 2.66 5.25
N ALA A 12 19.98 3.81 5.34
CA ALA A 12 19.30 5.10 5.34
C ALA A 12 18.58 5.40 4.01
N SER A 13 19.20 5.09 2.86
CA SER A 13 18.57 5.30 1.54
C SER A 13 17.31 4.47 1.39
N ILE A 14 17.38 3.23 1.86
CA ILE A 14 16.30 2.22 1.80
C ILE A 14 15.10 2.68 2.61
N LEU A 15 15.38 3.10 3.84
CA LEU A 15 14.36 3.57 4.75
C LEU A 15 13.70 4.83 4.19
N ARG A 16 14.50 5.78 3.69
CA ARG A 16 14.00 7.03 3.10
C ARG A 16 13.15 6.78 1.86
N GLU A 17 13.64 5.99 0.91
CA GLU A 17 12.90 5.67 -0.32
C GLU A 17 11.65 4.86 -0.03
N GLY A 18 11.74 3.90 0.90
CA GLY A 18 10.61 3.12 1.34
C GLY A 18 9.53 3.95 2.01
N ILE A 19 9.90 4.84 2.93
CA ILE A 19 8.97 5.78 3.57
C ILE A 19 8.31 6.67 2.52
N LEU A 20 9.08 7.29 1.62
CA LEU A 20 8.53 8.16 0.59
C LEU A 20 7.60 7.41 -0.37
N GLY A 21 7.98 6.20 -0.80
CA GLY A 21 7.12 5.35 -1.60
C GLY A 21 5.83 5.01 -0.87
N GLY A 22 5.92 4.60 0.40
CA GLY A 22 4.76 4.34 1.25
C GLY A 22 3.84 5.53 1.39
N LEU A 23 4.37 6.73 1.68
CA LEU A 23 3.59 7.95 1.79
C LEU A 23 2.88 8.31 0.47
N LEU A 24 3.53 8.12 -0.67
CA LEU A 24 2.90 8.32 -1.99
C LEU A 24 1.76 7.33 -2.21
N GLY A 25 1.95 6.06 -1.83
CA GLY A 25 0.89 5.04 -1.88
C GLY A 25 -0.29 5.41 -0.98
N ALA A 26 -0.01 5.78 0.28
CA ALA A 26 -1.02 6.18 1.24
C ALA A 26 -1.85 7.39 0.75
N ALA A 27 -1.17 8.41 0.23
CA ALA A 27 -1.79 9.61 -0.34
C ALA A 27 -2.65 9.28 -1.56
N SER A 28 -2.21 8.34 -2.41
CA SER A 28 -2.96 7.92 -3.59
C SER A 28 -4.29 7.25 -3.22
N VAL A 29 -4.27 6.33 -2.26
CA VAL A 29 -5.51 5.70 -1.75
C VAL A 29 -6.41 6.72 -1.06
N ALA A 30 -5.85 7.59 -0.23
CA ALA A 30 -6.62 8.61 0.48
C ALA A 30 -7.31 9.58 -0.49
N ALA A 31 -6.60 10.03 -1.52
CA ALA A 31 -7.16 10.86 -2.58
C ALA A 31 -8.26 10.13 -3.36
N TRP A 32 -8.04 8.85 -3.70
CA TRP A 32 -9.04 8.02 -4.39
C TRP A 32 -10.32 7.88 -3.57
N PHE A 33 -10.23 7.55 -2.29
CA PHE A 33 -11.39 7.43 -1.41
C PHE A 33 -12.11 8.77 -1.25
N LEU A 34 -11.37 9.86 -1.05
CA LEU A 34 -11.96 11.18 -0.93
C LEU A 34 -12.73 11.58 -2.19
N LEU A 35 -12.18 11.32 -3.39
CA LEU A 35 -12.85 11.61 -4.66
C LEU A 35 -14.17 10.84 -4.80
N VAL A 36 -14.16 9.54 -4.46
CA VAL A 36 -15.37 8.71 -4.51
C VAL A 36 -16.40 9.14 -3.47
N ASP A 37 -15.96 9.47 -2.26
CA ASP A 37 -16.83 9.92 -1.18
C ASP A 37 -17.49 11.27 -1.49
N ILE A 38 -16.74 12.21 -2.08
CA ILE A 38 -17.28 13.47 -2.59
C ILE A 38 -18.31 13.20 -3.69
N ALA A 39 -18.01 12.31 -4.63
CA ALA A 39 -18.94 11.94 -5.70
C ALA A 39 -20.24 11.29 -5.18
N ARG A 40 -20.21 10.68 -3.98
CA ARG A 40 -21.38 10.12 -3.28
C ARG A 40 -22.11 11.14 -2.40
N GLY A 41 -21.57 12.34 -2.22
CA GLY A 41 -22.15 13.40 -1.40
C GLY A 41 -21.84 13.31 0.10
N THR A 42 -21.00 12.35 0.54
CA THR A 42 -20.64 12.15 1.94
C THR A 42 -19.13 12.02 2.10
N PRO A 43 -18.39 13.14 2.21
CA PRO A 43 -16.94 13.13 2.42
C PRO A 43 -16.54 12.27 3.62
N PHE A 44 -15.44 11.52 3.48
CA PHE A 44 -14.86 10.65 4.52
C PHE A 44 -15.72 9.46 4.96
N LEU A 45 -16.76 9.10 4.21
CA LEU A 45 -17.58 7.90 4.46
C LEU A 45 -16.73 6.62 4.54
N VAL A 46 -15.80 6.43 3.60
CA VAL A 46 -15.00 5.20 3.54
C VAL A 46 -13.96 5.14 4.67
N PRO A 47 -13.17 6.19 4.93
CA PRO A 47 -12.30 6.26 6.12
C PRO A 47 -13.03 6.06 7.45
N ASP A 48 -14.23 6.64 7.62
CA ASP A 48 -15.06 6.45 8.82
C ASP A 48 -15.43 4.98 9.01
N ALA A 49 -15.99 4.36 7.97
CA ALA A 49 -16.44 2.98 8.03
C ALA A 49 -15.28 1.99 8.28
N LEU A 50 -14.11 2.21 7.67
CA LEU A 50 -12.92 1.39 7.93
C LEU A 50 -12.37 1.60 9.34
N GLY A 51 -12.36 2.83 9.84
CA GLY A 51 -11.94 3.17 11.19
C GLY A 51 -12.84 2.56 12.27
N HIS A 52 -14.16 2.57 12.06
CA HIS A 52 -15.12 1.91 12.93
C HIS A 52 -14.80 0.42 13.11
N ILE A 53 -14.45 -0.27 12.02
CA ILE A 53 -14.10 -1.70 12.08
C ILE A 53 -12.77 -1.92 12.79
N LEU A 54 -11.77 -1.08 12.53
CA LEU A 54 -10.48 -1.19 13.19
C LEU A 54 -10.62 -1.07 14.73
N PHE A 55 -11.47 -0.16 15.20
CA PHE A 55 -11.84 -0.07 16.62
C PHE A 55 -12.55 -1.32 17.12
N HIS A 56 -13.56 -1.79 16.38
CA HIS A 56 -14.33 -2.98 16.76
C HIS A 56 -13.46 -4.24 16.88
N MET A 57 -12.49 -4.42 15.97
CA MET A 57 -11.53 -5.53 16.02
C MET A 57 -10.45 -5.36 17.10
N GLY A 58 -10.09 -4.12 17.43
CA GLY A 58 -9.04 -3.78 18.40
C GLY A 58 -9.42 -3.96 19.87
N GLY A 59 -10.66 -4.37 20.19
CA GLY A 59 -11.13 -4.61 21.56
C GLY A 59 -11.30 -3.36 22.42
N GLY A 60 -11.05 -2.17 21.87
CA GLY A 60 -11.38 -0.89 22.49
C GLY A 60 -12.87 -0.60 22.33
N GLY A 61 -13.49 0.01 23.35
CA GLY A 61 -14.83 0.58 23.20
C GLY A 61 -14.91 1.47 21.96
N VAL A 62 -16.10 1.58 21.36
CA VAL A 62 -16.31 2.36 20.14
C VAL A 62 -15.95 3.81 20.46
N ALA A 63 -14.84 4.34 19.93
CA ALA A 63 -14.56 5.76 20.06
C ALA A 63 -15.75 6.52 19.45
N GLU A 64 -16.39 7.40 20.21
CA GLU A 64 -17.59 8.07 19.75
C GLU A 64 -17.22 9.18 18.75
N GLY A 65 -17.70 9.03 17.51
CA GLY A 65 -17.67 10.08 16.50
C GLY A 65 -16.81 9.77 15.27
N ALA A 66 -17.31 10.19 14.11
CA ALA A 66 -16.69 9.91 12.81
C ALA A 66 -15.26 10.44 12.70
N PHE A 67 -14.96 11.58 13.33
CA PHE A 67 -13.61 12.14 13.34
C PHE A 67 -12.58 11.20 13.97
N ALA A 68 -12.93 10.52 15.08
CA ALA A 68 -12.04 9.59 15.76
C ALA A 68 -11.75 8.35 14.89
N HIS A 69 -12.77 7.85 14.18
CA HIS A 69 -12.63 6.71 13.27
C HIS A 69 -11.76 7.06 12.07
N VAL A 70 -12.01 8.21 11.43
CA VAL A 70 -11.20 8.71 10.31
C VAL A 70 -9.74 8.89 10.73
N LEU A 71 -9.48 9.47 11.90
CA LEU A 71 -8.12 9.68 12.39
C LEU A 71 -7.39 8.36 12.68
N ALA A 72 -8.05 7.42 13.36
CA ALA A 72 -7.48 6.11 13.67
C ALA A 72 -7.17 5.32 12.39
N TYR A 73 -8.12 5.29 11.44
CA TYR A 73 -7.90 4.68 10.13
C TYR A 73 -6.74 5.34 9.40
N THR A 74 -6.69 6.68 9.36
CA THR A 74 -5.61 7.41 8.66
C THR A 74 -4.24 7.09 9.25
N ALA A 75 -4.11 7.05 10.58
CA ALA A 75 -2.85 6.70 11.24
C ALA A 75 -2.42 5.27 10.93
N PHE A 76 -3.34 4.31 11.04
CA PHE A 76 -3.09 2.90 10.69
C PHE A 76 -2.70 2.75 9.21
N HIS A 77 -3.45 3.40 8.32
CA HIS A 77 -3.23 3.38 6.88
C HIS A 77 -1.85 3.90 6.51
N VAL A 78 -1.45 5.06 7.03
CA VAL A 78 -0.11 5.62 6.80
C VAL A 78 0.98 4.68 7.31
N ALA A 79 0.82 4.13 8.52
CA ALA A 79 1.80 3.21 9.10
C ALA A 79 1.95 1.93 8.26
N ALA A 80 0.84 1.34 7.83
CA ALA A 80 0.82 0.15 6.99
C ALA A 80 1.52 0.42 5.64
N PHE A 81 1.21 1.53 4.97
CA PHE A 81 1.82 1.89 3.70
C PHE A 81 3.31 2.21 3.81
N VAL A 82 3.74 2.86 4.91
CA VAL A 82 5.17 3.06 5.19
C VAL A 82 5.89 1.72 5.35
N ALA A 83 5.31 0.78 6.11
CA ALA A 83 5.89 -0.55 6.28
C ALA A 83 5.99 -1.30 4.94
N VAL A 84 4.94 -1.27 4.12
CA VAL A 84 4.92 -1.85 2.77
C VAL A 84 5.96 -1.19 1.87
N GLY A 85 6.07 0.13 1.90
CA GLY A 85 7.06 0.87 1.10
C GLY A 85 8.50 0.52 1.48
N VAL A 86 8.81 0.44 2.78
CA VAL A 86 10.13 -0.02 3.28
C VAL A 86 10.39 -1.47 2.89
N PHE A 87 9.40 -2.34 3.01
CA PHE A 87 9.51 -3.73 2.55
C PHE A 87 9.77 -3.82 1.04
N ALA A 88 9.02 -3.10 0.22
CA ALA A 88 9.19 -3.06 -1.22
C ALA A 88 10.58 -2.55 -1.60
N ALA A 89 11.03 -1.44 -1.01
CA ALA A 89 12.40 -0.94 -1.21
C ALA A 89 13.45 -1.97 -0.77
N ALA A 90 13.18 -2.75 0.29
CA ALA A 90 14.07 -3.81 0.75
C ALA A 90 14.12 -5.03 -0.18
N VAL A 91 12.99 -5.41 -0.77
CA VAL A 91 12.88 -6.47 -1.78
C VAL A 91 13.60 -6.05 -3.05
N LEU A 92 13.34 -4.83 -3.56
CA LEU A 92 13.87 -4.38 -4.85
C LEU A 92 15.40 -4.47 -4.92
N ARG A 93 16.10 -3.99 -3.90
CA ARG A 93 17.57 -4.08 -3.88
C ARG A 93 18.10 -5.49 -3.69
N ARG A 94 17.35 -6.38 -3.02
CA ARG A 94 17.74 -7.80 -2.95
C ARG A 94 17.46 -8.52 -4.26
N SER A 95 16.48 -8.05 -5.04
CA SER A 95 16.12 -8.64 -6.32
C SER A 95 17.23 -8.53 -7.37
N GLU A 96 18.16 -7.59 -7.22
CA GLU A 96 19.37 -7.52 -8.06
C GLU A 96 20.15 -8.84 -8.07
N ARG A 97 20.14 -9.57 -6.94
CA ARG A 97 20.80 -10.87 -6.78
C ARG A 97 19.85 -12.06 -6.86
N GLN A 98 18.57 -11.85 -6.58
CA GLN A 98 17.55 -12.90 -6.52
C GLN A 98 16.22 -12.41 -7.12
N PRO A 99 16.03 -12.51 -8.45
CA PRO A 99 14.84 -12.00 -9.12
C PRO A 99 13.52 -12.59 -8.61
N SER A 100 13.54 -13.82 -8.09
CA SER A 100 12.37 -14.50 -7.50
C SER A 100 11.73 -13.74 -6.35
N LEU A 101 12.45 -12.83 -5.68
CA LEU A 101 11.88 -11.98 -4.62
C LEU A 101 10.82 -11.01 -5.14
N LEU A 102 10.88 -10.59 -6.42
CA LEU A 102 9.84 -9.76 -7.02
C LEU A 102 8.54 -10.55 -7.19
N ALA A 103 8.64 -11.80 -7.64
CA ALA A 103 7.48 -12.70 -7.73
C ALA A 103 6.87 -12.96 -6.34
N GLY A 104 7.71 -13.16 -5.32
CA GLY A 104 7.25 -13.28 -3.94
C GLY A 104 6.54 -12.03 -3.41
N ALA A 105 7.03 -10.83 -3.75
CA ALA A 105 6.37 -9.58 -3.38
C ALA A 105 5.04 -9.38 -4.13
N LEU A 106 4.96 -9.75 -5.41
CA LEU A 106 3.71 -9.74 -6.16
C LEU A 106 2.69 -10.72 -5.57
N LEU A 107 3.12 -11.93 -5.21
CA LEU A 107 2.25 -12.91 -4.56
C LEU A 107 1.75 -12.38 -3.21
N LEU A 108 2.63 -11.79 -2.41
CA LEU A 108 2.26 -11.17 -1.13
C LEU A 108 1.23 -10.05 -1.34
N PHE A 109 1.41 -9.21 -2.36
CA PHE A 109 0.43 -8.18 -2.73
C PHE A 109 -0.94 -8.80 -3.05
N VAL A 110 -0.99 -9.86 -3.86
CA VAL A 110 -2.25 -10.57 -4.18
C VAL A 110 -2.89 -11.14 -2.91
N VAL A 111 -2.10 -11.73 -2.01
CA VAL A 111 -2.61 -12.25 -0.72
C VAL A 111 -3.19 -11.12 0.14
N PHE A 112 -2.56 -9.95 0.17
CA PHE A 112 -3.10 -8.76 0.84
C PHE A 112 -4.41 -8.29 0.21
N GLU A 113 -4.51 -8.23 -1.12
CA GLU A 113 -5.76 -7.89 -1.81
C GLU A 113 -6.89 -8.88 -1.46
N CYS A 114 -6.59 -10.18 -1.39
CA CYS A 114 -7.56 -11.18 -0.93
C CYS A 114 -7.99 -10.95 0.53
N GLY A 115 -7.07 -10.53 1.40
CA GLY A 115 -7.38 -10.15 2.78
C GLY A 115 -8.30 -8.93 2.87
N PHE A 116 -8.04 -7.90 2.06
CA PHE A 116 -8.91 -6.72 1.96
C PHE A 116 -10.27 -7.09 1.36
N PHE A 117 -10.30 -7.96 0.36
CA PHE A 117 -11.55 -8.49 -0.17
C PHE A 117 -12.37 -9.18 0.93
N LEU A 118 -11.76 -10.08 1.71
CA LEU A 118 -12.44 -10.73 2.84
C LEU A 118 -12.92 -9.71 3.88
N LEU A 119 -12.11 -8.70 4.21
CA LEU A 119 -12.51 -7.60 5.09
C LEU A 119 -13.76 -6.89 4.54
N THR A 120 -13.80 -6.57 3.25
CA THR A 120 -14.97 -5.93 2.62
C THR A 120 -16.22 -6.82 2.61
N LEU A 121 -16.08 -8.14 2.55
CA LEU A 121 -17.20 -9.07 2.72
C LEU A 121 -17.78 -9.00 4.13
N LEU A 122 -16.95 -8.85 5.16
CA LEU A 122 -17.43 -8.62 6.53
C LEU A 122 -18.17 -7.28 6.64
N MET A 123 -17.79 -6.27 5.82
CA MET A 123 -18.48 -4.99 5.76
C MET A 123 -19.81 -5.04 5.00
N MET A 124 -20.10 -6.07 4.19
CA MET A 124 -21.37 -6.15 3.45
C MET A 124 -22.60 -6.16 4.36
N GLN A 125 -22.45 -6.61 5.60
CA GLN A 125 -23.52 -6.57 6.61
C GLN A 125 -23.74 -5.16 7.17
N SER A 126 -22.75 -4.27 7.04
CA SER A 126 -22.87 -2.87 7.43
C SER A 126 -23.57 -2.07 6.33
N HIS A 127 -24.70 -1.45 6.67
CA HIS A 127 -25.54 -0.68 5.74
C HIS A 127 -24.85 0.57 5.14
N ARG A 128 -23.58 0.84 5.49
CA ARG A 128 -22.88 2.11 5.20
C ARG A 128 -22.12 2.17 3.87
N LEU A 129 -21.60 1.04 3.35
CA LEU A 129 -20.74 1.05 2.15
C LEU A 129 -21.28 0.24 0.95
N GLY A 130 -22.16 -0.73 1.19
CA GLY A 130 -22.80 -1.55 0.16
C GLY A 130 -21.84 -2.38 -0.71
N MET A 131 -22.40 -3.00 -1.75
CA MET A 131 -21.71 -3.80 -2.79
C MET A 131 -20.45 -3.16 -3.45
N PRO A 132 -20.32 -1.82 -3.58
CA PRO A 132 -19.14 -1.20 -4.20
C PRO A 132 -17.84 -1.24 -3.39
N ALA A 133 -17.86 -1.68 -2.12
CA ALA A 133 -16.72 -1.51 -1.20
C ALA A 133 -15.44 -2.21 -1.67
N TRP A 134 -15.55 -3.42 -2.21
CA TRP A 134 -14.39 -4.21 -2.60
C TRP A 134 -13.68 -3.64 -3.83
N TYR A 135 -14.44 -3.22 -4.86
CA TYR A 135 -13.88 -2.58 -6.05
C TYR A 135 -13.20 -1.27 -5.70
N LEU A 136 -13.76 -0.52 -4.74
CA LEU A 136 -13.20 0.74 -4.27
C LEU A 136 -11.81 0.53 -3.63
N VAL A 137 -11.71 -0.42 -2.70
CA VAL A 137 -10.44 -0.75 -2.03
C VAL A 137 -9.43 -1.31 -3.02
N ALA A 138 -9.83 -2.28 -3.85
CA ALA A 138 -8.95 -2.91 -4.83
C ALA A 138 -8.39 -1.89 -5.85
N SER A 139 -9.24 -1.01 -6.40
CA SER A 139 -8.79 0.04 -7.32
C SER A 139 -7.85 1.05 -6.66
N GLY A 140 -8.10 1.41 -5.40
CA GLY A 140 -7.20 2.25 -4.61
C GLY A 140 -5.83 1.61 -4.40
N ASN A 141 -5.80 0.33 -4.05
CA ASN A 141 -4.55 -0.41 -3.84
C ASN A 141 -3.76 -0.61 -5.14
N LEU A 142 -4.44 -0.88 -6.26
CA LEU A 142 -3.81 -0.95 -7.59
C LEU A 142 -3.20 0.39 -7.99
N LEU A 143 -3.90 1.50 -7.75
CA LEU A 143 -3.37 2.85 -7.98
C LEU A 143 -2.12 3.07 -7.13
N ALA A 144 -2.17 2.74 -5.85
CA ALA A 144 -1.04 2.90 -4.94
C ALA A 144 0.16 2.04 -5.34
N ALA A 145 -0.07 0.77 -5.70
CA ALA A 145 0.96 -0.14 -6.19
C ALA A 145 1.63 0.41 -7.46
N GLY A 146 0.84 0.95 -8.40
CA GLY A 146 1.35 1.61 -9.60
C GLY A 146 2.23 2.82 -9.27
N VAL A 147 1.75 3.72 -8.42
CA VAL A 147 2.49 4.93 -8.00
C VAL A 147 3.80 4.55 -7.29
N MET A 148 3.74 3.61 -6.34
CA MET A 148 4.91 3.11 -5.61
C MET A 148 5.91 2.43 -6.54
N GLY A 149 5.43 1.58 -7.45
CA GLY A 149 6.25 0.87 -8.43
C GLY A 149 6.97 1.84 -9.39
N VAL A 150 6.26 2.84 -9.91
CA VAL A 150 6.86 3.89 -10.76
C VAL A 150 7.89 4.71 -9.98
N TYR A 151 7.57 5.11 -8.74
CA TYR A 151 8.50 5.87 -7.91
C TYR A 151 9.78 5.09 -7.62
N LEU A 152 9.66 3.83 -7.19
CA LEU A 152 10.80 3.00 -6.83
C LEU A 152 11.61 2.58 -8.06
N SER A 153 10.98 2.23 -9.19
CA SER A 153 11.70 1.86 -10.43
C SER A 153 12.53 3.02 -10.98
N ARG A 154 12.05 4.26 -10.88
CA ARG A 154 12.84 5.46 -11.24
C ARG A 154 14.05 5.69 -10.34
N LYS A 155 14.01 5.22 -9.08
CA LYS A 155 15.14 5.29 -8.14
C LYS A 155 16.14 4.17 -8.35
N TYR A 156 15.70 3.04 -8.88
CA TYR A 156 16.53 1.87 -9.20
C TYR A 156 16.50 1.58 -10.73
N PRO A 157 17.13 2.43 -11.58
CA PRO A 157 16.97 2.36 -13.04
C PRO A 157 17.43 1.04 -13.67
N ALA A 158 18.32 0.28 -13.02
CA ALA A 158 18.70 -1.07 -13.44
C ALA A 158 17.52 -2.08 -13.46
N LEU A 159 16.44 -1.79 -12.73
CA LEU A 159 15.21 -2.60 -12.71
C LEU A 159 14.23 -2.21 -13.82
N GLY A 160 14.14 -0.93 -14.19
CA GLY A 160 13.27 -0.48 -15.29
C GLY A 160 13.62 -1.19 -16.60
N ALA A 161 14.91 -1.28 -16.90
CA ALA A 161 15.41 -2.01 -18.07
C ALA A 161 15.09 -3.52 -18.05
N ARG A 162 14.99 -4.15 -16.86
CA ARG A 162 14.71 -5.58 -16.70
C ARG A 162 13.22 -5.92 -16.67
N VAL A 163 12.38 -5.05 -16.10
CA VAL A 163 10.92 -5.19 -16.24
C VAL A 163 10.54 -5.03 -17.70
N ASP A 164 11.14 -4.08 -18.41
CA ASP A 164 11.00 -3.98 -19.86
C ASP A 164 11.55 -5.23 -20.57
N ALA A 165 12.70 -5.78 -20.17
CA ALA A 165 13.26 -7.00 -20.77
C ALA A 165 12.38 -8.24 -20.56
N ALA A 166 11.88 -8.43 -19.34
CA ALA A 166 10.98 -9.53 -18.95
C ALA A 166 9.59 -9.42 -19.60
N LEU A 167 9.05 -8.21 -19.73
CA LEU A 167 7.78 -7.97 -20.44
C LEU A 167 7.94 -8.02 -21.96
N SER A 168 9.13 -7.72 -22.49
CA SER A 168 9.44 -7.82 -23.92
C SER A 168 9.94 -9.19 -24.37
N GLY A 169 10.05 -10.16 -23.45
CA GLY A 169 10.46 -11.54 -23.76
C GLY A 169 11.90 -11.69 -24.25
N ARG A 170 12.79 -10.72 -23.96
CA ARG A 170 14.18 -10.71 -24.45
C ARG A 170 15.16 -11.52 -23.61
N ASP A 171 14.70 -12.11 -22.51
CA ASP A 171 15.55 -12.84 -21.56
C ASP A 171 15.80 -14.32 -21.97
N GLY A 172 15.51 -14.69 -23.22
CA GLY A 172 15.54 -16.07 -23.73
C GLY A 172 16.44 -16.35 -24.93
N MET A 173 17.35 -15.44 -25.33
CA MET A 173 18.36 -15.69 -26.38
C MET A 173 19.77 -15.41 -25.89
#